data_AF-A0A3D4K827-F1
#
_entry.id   AF-A0A3D4K827-F1
#
_cell.length_a   1.000
_cell.length_b   1.000
_cell.length_c   1.000
_cell.angle_alpha   90.00
_cell.angle_beta   90.00
_cell.angle_gamma   90.00
#
_symmetry.space_group_name_H-M   'P 1'
#
loop_
_entity.id
_entity.type
_entity.pdbx_description
1 polymer ?
#
loop_
_entity_poly.entity_id
_entity_poly.type
_entity_poly.pdbx_seq_one_letter_code
_entity_poly.pdbx_strand_id
1 'polypeptide(L)'
;MQIKQSTIIWVSLFTLFCFFIYLVNDILTPFVFAAVVAYFLDPVADKLENSGISRTNATLISLVGFGAVFFGCLFLLGPIFMHQFSKLSVNLPEYFAEMETKHSGKIRELMAQYAPGLETKIKDFGYTFSVQIVQKTGDILRGVITSASAVVNFIALILISPVVAFYLVRDWDVIVKKADDLIPRHKLVSIRHEFSKIDAIISSYIRGQFNVCLIMALFYSINLSL
;
A
#
# COMPACT_ATOMS: atom_id res chain seq x y z
N MET A 1 35.33 -18.76 -26.03
CA MET A 1 35.65 -17.47 -25.38
C MET A 1 34.57 -16.38 -25.55
N GLN A 2 33.67 -16.46 -26.54
CA GLN A 2 32.63 -15.45 -26.81
C GLN A 2 31.53 -15.30 -25.73
N ILE A 3 31.27 -16.34 -24.93
CA ILE A 3 30.24 -16.30 -23.87
C ILE A 3 30.62 -15.31 -22.75
N LYS A 4 31.91 -15.18 -22.41
CA LYS A 4 32.37 -14.27 -21.33
C LYS A 4 32.16 -12.79 -21.65
N GLN A 5 32.29 -12.38 -22.92
CA GLN A 5 32.11 -10.98 -23.32
C GLN A 5 30.63 -10.58 -23.32
N SER A 6 29.73 -11.47 -23.77
CA SER A 6 28.29 -11.20 -23.72
C SER A 6 27.80 -11.04 -22.28
N THR A 7 28.24 -11.90 -21.35
CA THR A 7 27.83 -11.80 -19.94
C THR A 7 28.31 -10.51 -19.27
N ILE A 8 29.54 -10.05 -19.55
CA ILE A 8 30.05 -8.79 -18.99
C ILE A 8 29.25 -7.59 -19.50
N ILE A 9 28.89 -7.58 -20.79
CA ILE A 9 28.06 -6.52 -21.38
C ILE A 9 26.67 -6.51 -20.72
N TRP A 10 26.03 -7.67 -20.56
CA TRP A 10 24.72 -7.77 -19.91
C TRP A 10 24.75 -7.35 -18.45
N VAL A 11 25.78 -7.75 -17.70
CA VAL A 11 25.94 -7.36 -16.28
C VAL A 11 26.22 -5.85 -16.16
N SER A 12 27.06 -5.30 -17.04
CA SER A 12 27.33 -3.85 -17.07
C SER A 12 26.08 -3.06 -17.43
N LEU A 13 25.32 -3.50 -18.43
CA LEU A 13 24.06 -2.87 -18.83
C LEU A 13 23.03 -2.94 -17.70
N PHE A 14 22.90 -4.10 -17.04
CA PHE A 14 22.01 -4.28 -15.91
C PHE A 14 22.39 -3.39 -14.73
N THR A 15 23.67 -3.29 -14.40
CA THR A 15 24.16 -2.44 -13.32
C THR A 15 23.89 -0.96 -13.62
N LEU A 16 24.15 -0.52 -14.85
CA LEU A 16 23.84 0.85 -15.30
C LEU A 16 22.34 1.14 -15.22
N PHE A 17 21.50 0.18 -15.61
CA PHE A 17 20.06 0.28 -15.52
C PHE A 17 19.56 0.38 -14.08
N CYS A 18 20.08 -0.45 -13.17
CA CYS A 18 19.76 -0.36 -11.74
C CYS A 18 20.22 0.98 -11.15
N PHE A 19 21.40 1.46 -11.53
CA PHE A 19 21.90 2.77 -11.09
C PHE A 19 21.03 3.93 -11.60
N PHE A 20 20.56 3.84 -12.85
CA PHE A 20 19.63 4.80 -13.42
C PHE A 20 18.28 4.79 -12.69
N ILE A 21 17.71 3.62 -12.38
CA ILE A 21 16.49 3.51 -11.59
C ILE A 21 16.67 4.11 -10.20
N TYR A 22 17.82 3.87 -9.56
CA TYR A 22 18.14 4.45 -8.26
C TYR A 22 18.16 5.99 -8.32
N LEU A 23 18.71 6.56 -9.39
CA LEU A 23 18.77 8.02 -9.57
C LEU A 23 17.39 8.66 -9.79
N VAL A 24 16.45 7.93 -10.40
CA VAL A 24 15.12 8.44 -10.79
C VAL A 24 14.00 7.92 -9.85
N ASN A 25 14.36 7.23 -8.77
CA ASN A 25 13.39 6.52 -7.91
C ASN A 25 12.26 7.43 -7.38
N ASP A 26 12.60 8.64 -6.93
CA ASP A 26 11.64 9.61 -6.41
C ASP A 26 10.58 10.00 -7.46
N ILE A 27 11.02 10.18 -8.71
CA ILE A 27 10.15 10.53 -9.84
C ILE A 27 9.35 9.31 -10.30
N LEU A 28 9.86 8.09 -10.09
CA LEU A 28 9.21 6.85 -10.51
C LEU A 28 7.97 6.52 -9.66
N THR A 29 7.95 6.94 -8.40
CA THR A 29 6.87 6.65 -7.44
C THR A 29 5.46 6.97 -7.99
N PRO A 30 5.17 8.19 -8.51
CA PRO A 30 3.86 8.49 -9.09
C PRO A 30 3.52 7.65 -10.33
N PHE A 31 4.52 7.20 -11.10
CA PHE A 31 4.32 6.36 -12.28
C PHE A 31 4.00 4.92 -11.89
N VAL A 32 4.72 4.36 -10.90
CA VAL A 32 4.45 3.01 -10.39
C VAL A 32 3.06 2.98 -9.76
N PHE A 33 2.71 3.98 -8.96
CA PHE A 33 1.37 4.09 -8.38
C PHE A 33 0.29 4.21 -9.48
N ALA A 34 0.51 5.08 -10.48
CA ALA A 34 -0.40 5.22 -11.61
C ALA A 34 -0.55 3.91 -12.40
N ALA A 35 0.53 3.14 -12.59
CA ALA A 35 0.50 1.87 -13.30
C ALA A 35 -0.28 0.79 -12.55
N VAL A 36 -0.12 0.74 -11.22
CA VAL A 36 -0.94 -0.13 -10.37
C VAL A 36 -2.41 0.26 -10.50
N VAL A 37 -2.74 1.55 -10.32
CA VAL A 37 -4.12 2.05 -10.48
C VAL A 37 -4.63 1.71 -11.88
N ALA A 38 -3.84 1.93 -12.94
CA ALA A 38 -4.24 1.65 -14.30
C ALA A 38 -4.56 0.17 -14.53
N TYR A 39 -3.74 -0.76 -14.02
CA TYR A 39 -4.01 -2.20 -14.08
C TYR A 39 -5.35 -2.58 -13.44
N PHE A 40 -5.73 -1.92 -12.34
CA PHE A 40 -7.03 -2.14 -11.70
C PHE A 40 -8.20 -1.50 -12.46
N LEU A 41 -7.98 -0.34 -13.08
CA LEU A 41 -9.02 0.43 -13.74
C LEU A 41 -9.27 -0.03 -15.19
N ASP A 42 -8.28 -0.61 -15.86
CA ASP A 42 -8.38 -1.05 -17.24
C ASP A 42 -9.54 -2.04 -17.47
N PRO A 43 -9.75 -3.11 -16.66
CA PRO A 43 -10.92 -3.97 -16.81
C PRO A 43 -12.26 -3.26 -16.57
N VAL A 44 -12.27 -2.16 -15.82
CA VAL A 44 -13.46 -1.33 -15.59
C VAL A 44 -13.71 -0.44 -16.82
N ALA A 45 -12.65 0.14 -17.39
CA ALA A 45 -12.71 0.90 -18.63
C ALA A 45 -13.16 0.02 -19.80
N ASP A 46 -12.64 -1.19 -19.94
CA ASP A 46 -13.06 -2.17 -20.96
C ASP A 46 -14.55 -2.50 -20.87
N LYS A 47 -15.08 -2.69 -19.66
CA LYS A 47 -16.52 -2.96 -19.46
C LYS A 47 -17.39 -1.77 -19.87
N LEU A 48 -16.93 -0.55 -19.60
CA LEU A 48 -17.61 0.67 -20.03
C LEU A 48 -17.53 0.85 -21.55
N GLU A 49 -16.39 0.54 -22.17
CA GLU A 49 -16.20 0.57 -23.61
C GLU A 49 -17.11 -0.44 -24.33
N ASN A 50 -17.18 -1.67 -23.82
CA ASN A 50 -18.11 -2.70 -24.31
C ASN A 50 -19.59 -2.32 -24.18
N SER A 51 -19.91 -1.31 -23.35
CA SER A 51 -21.25 -0.75 -23.21
C SER A 51 -21.56 0.37 -24.21
N GLY A 52 -20.65 0.65 -25.16
CA GLY A 52 -20.81 1.64 -26.23
C GLY A 52 -20.22 3.02 -25.93
N ILE A 53 -19.46 3.17 -24.84
CA ILE A 53 -18.77 4.42 -24.47
C ILE A 53 -17.42 4.47 -25.20
N SER A 54 -17.01 5.63 -25.71
CA SER A 54 -15.68 5.78 -26.32
C SER A 54 -14.56 5.50 -25.32
N ARG A 55 -13.44 4.90 -25.75
CA ARG A 55 -12.28 4.57 -24.90
C ARG A 55 -11.86 5.73 -23.98
N THR A 56 -11.80 6.95 -24.51
CA THR A 56 -11.43 8.15 -23.75
C THR A 56 -12.44 8.46 -22.64
N ASN A 57 -13.74 8.34 -22.92
CA ASN A 57 -14.79 8.59 -21.93
C ASN A 57 -14.87 7.46 -20.90
N ALA A 58 -14.70 6.20 -21.31
CA ALA A 58 -14.62 5.05 -20.41
C ALA A 58 -13.44 5.19 -19.43
N THR A 59 -12.30 5.64 -19.92
CA THR A 59 -11.12 5.95 -19.11
C THR A 59 -11.37 7.10 -18.14
N LEU A 60 -11.97 8.19 -18.63
CA LEU A 60 -12.26 9.35 -17.78
C LEU A 60 -13.26 8.99 -16.66
N ILE A 61 -14.33 8.26 -16.99
CA ILE A 61 -15.36 7.85 -16.04
C ILE A 61 -14.78 6.88 -14.99
N SER A 62 -14.00 5.88 -15.41
CA SER A 62 -13.36 4.94 -14.48
C SER A 62 -12.37 5.64 -13.55
N LEU A 63 -11.55 6.56 -14.06
CA LEU A 63 -10.59 7.31 -13.28
C LEU A 63 -11.26 8.27 -12.29
N VAL A 64 -12.25 9.05 -12.75
CA VAL A 64 -13.00 9.97 -11.89
C VAL A 64 -13.81 9.20 -10.85
N GLY A 65 -14.43 8.08 -11.22
CA GLY A 65 -15.16 7.21 -10.30
C GLY A 65 -14.25 6.63 -9.21
N PHE A 66 -13.08 6.12 -9.60
CA PHE A 66 -12.07 5.66 -8.65
C PHE A 66 -11.59 6.78 -7.73
N GLY A 67 -11.25 7.95 -8.28
CA GLY A 67 -10.84 9.11 -7.50
C GLY A 67 -11.92 9.55 -6.51
N ALA A 68 -13.18 9.61 -6.94
CA ALA A 68 -14.30 10.00 -6.07
C ALA A 68 -14.48 9.03 -4.90
N VAL A 69 -14.42 7.72 -5.14
CA VAL A 69 -14.49 6.70 -4.08
C VAL A 69 -13.27 6.79 -3.16
N PHE A 70 -12.06 6.89 -3.72
CA PHE A 70 -10.82 6.93 -2.96
C PHE A 70 -10.74 8.16 -2.06
N PHE A 71 -10.93 9.36 -2.60
CA PHE A 71 -10.91 10.60 -1.83
C PHE A 71 -12.12 10.70 -0.89
N GLY A 72 -13.29 10.18 -1.28
CA GLY A 72 -14.45 10.09 -0.40
C GLY A 72 -14.20 9.22 0.83
N CYS A 73 -13.60 8.03 0.64
CA CYS A 73 -13.17 7.18 1.74
C CYS A 73 -12.11 7.85 2.61
N LEU A 74 -11.13 8.53 2.01
CA LEU A 74 -10.07 9.20 2.75
C LEU A 74 -10.59 10.39 3.58
N PHE A 75 -11.55 11.14 3.04
CA PHE A 75 -12.22 12.24 3.74
C PHE A 75 -13.09 11.76 4.91
N LEU A 76 -13.81 10.65 4.75
CA LEU A 76 -14.68 10.08 5.79
C LEU A 76 -13.90 9.31 6.86
N LEU A 77 -13.01 8.40 6.44
CA LEU A 77 -12.27 7.50 7.33
C LEU A 77 -11.03 8.16 7.92
N GLY A 78 -10.39 9.08 7.20
CA GLY A 78 -9.18 9.80 7.65
C GLY A 78 -9.31 10.39 9.06
N PRO A 79 -10.30 11.25 9.35
CA PRO A 79 -10.45 11.83 10.69
C PRO A 79 -10.78 10.78 11.75
N ILE A 80 -11.54 9.73 11.40
CA ILE A 80 -11.86 8.63 12.31
C ILE A 80 -10.58 7.91 12.72
N PHE A 81 -9.72 7.57 11.76
CA PHE A 81 -8.41 6.97 12.03
C PHE A 81 -7.54 7.89 12.86
N MET A 82 -7.43 9.18 12.52
CA MET A 82 -6.63 10.13 13.30
C MET A 82 -7.09 10.21 14.76
N HIS A 83 -8.41 10.27 14.98
CA HIS A 83 -8.97 10.32 16.32
C HIS A 83 -8.76 9.01 17.08
N GLN A 84 -8.89 7.85 16.42
CA GLN A 84 -8.58 6.55 17.03
C GLN A 84 -7.10 6.40 17.39
N PHE A 85 -6.19 6.79 16.49
CA PHE A 85 -4.75 6.76 16.76
C PHE A 85 -4.34 7.73 17.87
N SER A 86 -4.94 8.93 17.90
CA SER A 86 -4.72 9.89 18.99
C SER A 86 -5.21 9.34 20.32
N LYS A 87 -6.43 8.80 20.37
CA LYS A 87 -6.96 8.12 21.57
C LYS A 87 -6.10 6.96 22.03
N LEU A 88 -5.66 6.11 21.09
CA LEU A 88 -4.78 4.99 21.41
C LEU A 88 -3.45 5.48 21.99
N SER A 89 -2.88 6.55 21.44
CA SER A 89 -1.63 7.13 21.94
C SER A 89 -1.79 7.67 23.36
N VAL A 90 -2.88 8.39 23.64
CA VAL A 90 -3.14 8.97 24.97
C VAL A 90 -3.51 7.91 26.01
N ASN A 91 -4.26 6.87 25.61
CA ASN A 91 -4.74 5.84 26.52
C ASN A 91 -3.77 4.65 26.66
N LEU A 92 -2.74 4.55 25.80
CA LEU A 92 -1.73 3.49 25.87
C LEU A 92 -1.08 3.38 27.26
N PRO A 93 -0.61 4.48 27.88
CA PRO A 93 -0.03 4.44 29.22
C PRO A 93 -1.04 3.96 30.27
N GLU A 94 -2.30 4.35 30.13
CA GLU A 94 -3.40 3.96 31.03
C GLU A 94 -3.72 2.46 30.89
N TYR A 95 -3.72 1.90 29.67
CA TYR A 95 -3.85 0.46 29.46
C TYR A 95 -2.71 -0.35 30.10
N PHE A 96 -1.47 0.17 30.07
CA PHE A 96 -0.34 -0.46 30.78
C PHE A 96 -0.50 -0.36 32.30
N ALA A 97 -0.99 0.77 32.83
CA ALA A 97 -1.26 0.95 34.26
C ALA A 97 -2.43 0.08 34.77
N GLU A 98 -3.47 -0.10 33.97
CA GLU A 98 -4.60 -1.00 34.28
C GLU A 98 -4.18 -2.47 34.26
N MET A 99 -3.30 -2.87 33.33
CA MET A 99 -2.74 -4.23 33.33
C MET A 99 -1.91 -4.52 34.58
N GLU A 100 -1.18 -3.51 35.08
CA GLU A 100 -0.43 -3.64 36.33
C GLU A 100 -1.38 -3.79 37.54
N THR A 101 -2.43 -2.98 37.63
CA THR A 101 -3.31 -2.95 38.80
C THR A 101 -4.31 -4.13 38.83
N LYS A 102 -4.91 -4.49 37.70
CA LYS A 102 -6.02 -5.45 37.63
C LYS A 102 -5.58 -6.92 37.56
N HIS A 103 -4.30 -7.21 37.26
CA HIS A 103 -3.76 -8.58 37.19
C HIS A 103 -2.61 -8.85 38.21
N SER A 104 -2.32 -7.88 39.08
CA SER A 104 -1.24 -7.94 40.08
C SER A 104 -1.35 -9.05 41.11
N GLY A 105 -2.53 -9.63 41.38
CA GLY A 105 -2.64 -10.64 42.44
C GLY A 105 -1.85 -11.92 42.14
N LYS A 106 -2.15 -12.57 41.01
CA LYS A 106 -1.56 -13.87 40.64
C LYS A 106 -0.27 -13.76 39.83
N ILE A 107 -0.15 -12.72 39.00
CA ILE A 107 1.03 -12.55 38.13
C ILE A 107 2.23 -12.05 38.94
N ARG A 108 2.01 -11.24 39.98
CA ARG A 108 3.10 -10.74 40.86
C ARG A 108 3.66 -11.84 41.75
N GLU A 109 2.83 -12.73 42.28
CA GLU A 109 3.29 -13.92 43.04
C GLU A 109 4.13 -14.86 42.15
N LEU A 110 3.67 -15.16 40.93
CA LEU A 110 4.40 -16.00 39.97
C LEU A 110 5.72 -15.36 39.49
N MET A 111 5.75 -14.03 39.25
CA MET A 111 6.97 -13.33 38.85
C MET A 111 7.98 -13.19 39.99
N ALA A 112 7.52 -12.91 41.22
CA ALA A 112 8.39 -12.79 42.40
C ALA A 112 9.10 -14.11 42.74
N GLN A 113 8.46 -15.25 42.44
CA GLN A 113 9.01 -16.58 42.72
C GLN A 113 10.02 -17.07 41.68
N TYR A 114 9.88 -16.68 40.39
CA TYR A 114 10.71 -17.20 39.30
C TYR A 114 11.71 -16.21 38.68
N ALA A 115 11.51 -14.89 38.82
CA ALA A 115 12.38 -13.88 38.20
C ALA A 115 12.41 -12.54 38.97
N PRO A 116 13.15 -12.46 40.10
CA PRO A 116 13.28 -11.21 40.85
C PRO A 116 13.95 -10.12 39.99
N GLY A 117 13.30 -8.95 39.87
CA GLY A 117 13.76 -7.80 39.08
C GLY A 117 13.15 -7.67 37.67
N LEU A 118 12.30 -8.62 37.25
CA LEU A 118 11.57 -8.53 35.98
C LEU A 118 10.45 -7.48 36.04
N GLU A 119 9.82 -7.28 37.21
CA GLU A 119 8.80 -6.25 37.40
C GLU A 119 9.30 -4.84 37.09
N THR A 120 10.49 -4.48 37.58
CA THR A 120 11.10 -3.17 37.33
C THR A 120 11.46 -2.97 35.86
N LYS A 121 11.96 -4.03 35.19
CA LYS A 121 12.26 -3.96 33.75
C LYS A 121 11.03 -3.87 32.87
N ILE A 122 9.93 -4.56 33.22
CA ILE A 122 8.66 -4.48 32.48
C ILE A 122 8.01 -3.12 32.68
N LYS A 123 8.05 -2.55 33.90
CA LYS A 123 7.59 -1.18 34.17
C LYS A 123 8.35 -0.13 33.39
N ASP A 124 9.68 -0.18 33.45
CA ASP A 124 10.53 0.76 32.74
C ASP A 124 10.36 0.62 31.23
N PHE A 125 10.19 -0.61 30.72
CA PHE A 125 9.91 -0.85 29.30
C PHE A 125 8.53 -0.32 28.89
N GLY A 126 7.46 -0.61 29.63
CA GLY A 126 6.10 -0.13 29.32
C GLY A 126 5.97 1.38 29.37
N TYR A 127 6.59 2.03 30.37
CA TYR A 127 6.61 3.48 30.49
C TYR A 127 7.46 4.12 29.38
N THR A 128 8.67 3.61 29.12
CA THR A 128 9.55 4.14 28.06
C THR A 128 8.95 3.92 26.68
N PHE A 129 8.35 2.76 26.42
CA PHE A 129 7.72 2.42 25.15
C PHE A 129 6.48 3.27 24.89
N SER A 130 5.63 3.46 25.90
CA SER A 130 4.46 4.34 25.77
C SER A 130 4.87 5.79 25.51
N VAL A 131 5.78 6.35 26.30
CA VAL A 131 6.28 7.73 26.10
C VAL A 131 6.94 7.91 24.73
N GLN A 132 7.78 6.97 24.30
CA GLN A 132 8.43 7.04 22.98
C GLN A 132 7.43 6.90 21.83
N ILE A 133 6.40 6.06 21.96
CA ILE A 133 5.34 5.94 20.95
C ILE A 133 4.52 7.21 20.86
N VAL A 134 4.08 7.78 21.99
CA VAL A 134 3.32 9.03 21.99
C VAL A 134 4.12 10.17 21.35
N GLN A 135 5.39 10.33 21.75
CA GLN A 135 6.25 11.39 21.24
C GLN A 135 6.59 11.19 19.75
N LYS A 136 7.04 9.99 19.34
CA LYS A 136 7.35 9.70 17.94
C LYS A 136 6.12 9.78 17.04
N THR A 137 4.94 9.41 17.54
CA THR A 137 3.70 9.48 16.75
C THR A 137 3.29 10.93 16.54
N GLY A 138 3.39 11.78 17.57
CA GLY A 138 3.19 13.22 17.45
C GLY A 138 4.18 13.89 16.50
N ASP A 139 5.45 13.51 16.57
CA ASP A 139 6.53 14.09 15.76
C ASP A 139 6.51 13.60 14.31
N ILE A 140 6.12 12.36 14.03
CA ILE A 140 5.94 11.85 12.65
C ILE A 140 4.73 12.52 12.02
N LEU A 141 3.59 12.61 12.72
CA LEU A 141 2.39 13.26 12.19
C LEU A 141 2.64 14.75 11.90
N ARG A 142 3.33 15.45 12.80
CA ARG A 142 3.72 16.85 12.59
C ARG A 142 4.78 16.97 11.51
N GLY A 143 5.82 16.14 11.55
CA GLY A 143 6.96 16.16 10.63
C GLY A 143 6.57 15.88 9.18
N VAL A 144 5.62 14.97 8.93
CA VAL A 144 5.09 14.71 7.59
C VAL A 144 4.32 15.93 7.05
N ILE A 145 3.59 16.65 7.91
CA ILE A 145 2.83 17.84 7.53
C ILE A 145 3.73 19.08 7.38
N THR A 146 4.79 19.22 8.19
CA THR A 146 5.67 20.39 8.19
C THR A 146 6.89 20.27 7.28
N SER A 147 7.23 19.06 6.82
CA SER A 147 8.33 18.88 5.87
C SER A 147 7.92 19.39 4.49
N ALA A 148 8.51 20.52 4.07
CA ALA A 148 8.27 21.10 2.74
C ALA A 148 8.52 20.07 1.61
N SER A 149 9.50 19.18 1.76
CA SER A 149 9.78 18.09 0.82
C SER A 149 8.66 17.03 0.75
N ALA A 150 8.07 16.66 1.89
CA ALA A 150 6.98 15.69 1.95
C ALA A 150 5.70 16.26 1.30
N VAL A 151 5.40 17.53 1.55
CA VAL A 151 4.28 18.22 0.92
C VAL A 151 4.48 18.33 -0.59
N VAL A 152 5.69 18.70 -1.05
CA VAL A 152 6.01 18.75 -2.49
C VAL A 152 5.89 17.38 -3.14
N ASN A 153 6.44 16.31 -2.54
CA ASN A 153 6.32 14.95 -3.07
C ASN A 153 4.86 14.47 -3.09
N PHE A 154 4.07 14.79 -2.07
CA PHE A 154 2.66 14.45 -2.01
C PHE A 154 1.86 15.19 -3.10
N ILE A 155 2.13 16.47 -3.32
CA ILE A 155 1.53 17.27 -4.41
C ILE A 155 1.95 16.72 -5.77
N ALA A 156 3.22 16.34 -5.94
CA ALA A 156 3.68 15.70 -7.16
C ALA A 156 2.92 14.39 -7.40
N LEU A 157 2.74 13.56 -6.36
CA LEU A 157 1.99 12.32 -6.46
C LEU A 157 0.52 12.55 -6.84
N ILE A 158 -0.16 13.49 -6.17
CA ILE A 158 -1.58 13.75 -6.39
C ILE A 158 -1.87 14.41 -7.74
N LEU A 159 -0.93 15.17 -8.31
CA LEU A 159 -1.09 15.83 -9.61
C LEU A 159 -0.61 14.97 -10.77
N ILE A 160 0.58 14.38 -10.66
CA ILE A 160 1.19 13.60 -11.75
C ILE A 160 0.47 12.26 -11.90
N SER A 161 0.15 11.58 -10.79
CA SER A 161 -0.36 10.22 -10.86
C SER A 161 -1.70 10.11 -11.60
N PRO A 162 -2.71 10.97 -11.38
CA PRO A 162 -3.96 10.88 -12.14
C PRO A 162 -3.75 11.14 -13.63
N VAL A 163 -2.86 12.07 -13.99
CA VAL A 163 -2.54 12.34 -15.40
C VAL A 163 -1.89 11.10 -16.02
N VAL A 164 -0.88 10.53 -15.37
CA VAL A 164 -0.22 9.31 -15.87
C VAL A 164 -1.20 8.13 -15.92
N ALA A 165 -2.03 7.95 -14.89
CA ALA A 165 -3.03 6.90 -14.84
C ALA A 165 -4.05 7.03 -15.98
N PHE A 166 -4.49 8.25 -16.31
CA PHE A 166 -5.35 8.50 -17.45
C PHE A 166 -4.72 8.00 -18.76
N TYR A 167 -3.45 8.36 -19.02
CA TYR A 167 -2.76 7.90 -20.22
C TYR A 167 -2.55 6.38 -20.21
N LEU A 168 -2.18 5.80 -19.06
CA LEU A 168 -1.94 4.37 -18.94
C LEU A 168 -3.21 3.55 -19.12
N VAL A 169 -4.35 3.94 -18.55
CA VAL A 169 -5.63 3.26 -18.75
C VAL A 169 -6.10 3.41 -20.19
N ARG A 170 -6.03 4.62 -20.75
CA ARG A 170 -6.49 4.89 -22.12
C ARG A 170 -5.73 4.06 -23.15
N ASP A 171 -4.41 4.05 -23.03
CA ASP A 171 -3.50 3.46 -24.02
C ASP A 171 -3.00 2.06 -23.59
N TRP A 172 -3.61 1.45 -22.56
CA TRP A 172 -3.20 0.17 -21.99
C TRP A 172 -3.01 -0.91 -23.05
N ASP A 173 -4.01 -1.14 -23.91
CA ASP A 173 -3.96 -2.12 -24.99
C ASP A 173 -2.80 -1.88 -25.97
N VAL A 174 -2.52 -0.61 -26.27
CA VAL A 174 -1.43 -0.21 -27.16
C VAL A 174 -0.08 -0.48 -26.49
N ILE A 175 0.03 -0.21 -25.19
CA ILE A 175 1.24 -0.48 -24.40
C ILE A 175 1.50 -1.99 -24.33
N VAL A 176 0.48 -2.79 -24.00
CA VAL A 176 0.58 -4.26 -23.94
C VAL A 176 0.94 -4.83 -25.31
N LYS A 177 0.32 -4.37 -26.39
CA LYS A 177 0.64 -4.82 -27.75
C LYS A 177 2.08 -4.50 -28.15
N LYS A 178 2.57 -3.30 -27.83
CA LYS A 178 3.98 -2.94 -28.09
C LYS A 178 4.95 -3.76 -27.23
N ALA A 179 4.56 -4.09 -25.99
CA ALA A 179 5.33 -4.99 -25.14
C ALA A 179 5.40 -6.40 -25.74
N ASP A 180 4.29 -6.90 -26.29
CA ASP A 180 4.24 -8.17 -27.02
C ASP A 180 5.17 -8.15 -28.26
N ASP A 181 5.23 -7.04 -29.01
CA ASP A 181 6.08 -6.91 -30.19
C ASP A 181 7.60 -6.96 -29.88
N LEU A 182 8.01 -6.63 -28.65
CA LEU A 182 9.40 -6.75 -28.19
C LEU A 182 9.78 -8.21 -27.87
N ILE A 183 8.81 -9.09 -27.66
CA ILE A 183 9.03 -10.49 -27.33
C ILE A 183 9.26 -11.29 -28.62
N PRO A 184 10.30 -12.15 -28.69
CA PRO A 184 10.50 -13.04 -29.82
C PRO A 184 9.26 -13.91 -30.08
N ARG A 185 8.75 -13.91 -31.32
CA ARG A 185 7.47 -14.56 -31.70
C ARG A 185 7.32 -16.02 -31.24
N HIS A 186 8.43 -16.77 -31.16
CA HIS A 186 8.42 -18.16 -30.71
C HIS A 186 8.12 -18.34 -29.21
N LYS A 187 8.30 -17.30 -28.37
CA LYS A 187 8.03 -17.35 -26.92
C LYS A 187 6.76 -16.62 -26.51
N LEU A 188 6.14 -15.85 -27.41
CA LEU A 188 4.97 -15.02 -27.11
C LEU A 188 3.84 -15.84 -26.48
N VAL A 189 3.50 -16.99 -27.08
CA VAL A 189 2.40 -17.85 -26.58
C VAL A 189 2.69 -18.37 -25.17
N SER A 190 3.92 -18.86 -24.93
CA SER A 190 4.31 -19.38 -23.61
C SER A 190 4.31 -18.27 -22.56
N ILE A 191 4.84 -17.10 -22.87
CA ILE A 191 4.88 -15.96 -21.93
C ILE A 191 3.46 -15.50 -21.61
N ARG A 192 2.60 -15.33 -22.62
CA ARG A 192 1.20 -14.90 -22.42
C ARG A 192 0.39 -15.91 -21.61
N HIS A 193 0.66 -17.20 -21.78
CA HIS A 193 0.05 -18.25 -20.97
C HIS A 193 0.46 -18.14 -19.48
N GLU A 194 1.74 -17.88 -19.18
CA GLU A 194 2.18 -17.68 -17.80
C GLU A 194 1.63 -16.38 -17.19
N PHE A 195 1.59 -15.27 -17.94
CA PHE A 195 0.93 -14.04 -17.49
C PHE A 195 -0.55 -14.25 -17.17
N SER A 196 -1.28 -15.00 -18.01
CA SER A 196 -2.69 -15.30 -17.75
C SER A 196 -2.90 -16.09 -16.46
N LYS A 197 -1.98 -17.01 -16.10
CA LYS A 197 -2.03 -17.69 -14.79
C LYS A 197 -1.81 -16.72 -13.64
N ILE A 198 -0.85 -15.80 -13.78
CA ILE A 198 -0.57 -14.78 -12.76
C ILE A 198 -1.81 -13.91 -12.55
N ASP A 199 -2.40 -13.41 -13.63
CA ASP A 199 -3.63 -12.61 -13.57
C ASP A 199 -4.79 -13.37 -12.92
N ALA A 200 -4.94 -14.67 -13.22
CA ALA A 200 -5.95 -15.52 -12.60
C ALA A 200 -5.74 -15.69 -11.09
N ILE A 201 -4.49 -15.85 -10.64
CA ILE A 201 -4.15 -15.95 -9.22
C ILE A 201 -4.41 -14.61 -8.52
N ILE A 202 -3.97 -13.49 -9.11
CA ILE A 202 -4.18 -12.14 -8.58
C ILE A 202 -5.68 -11.83 -8.45
N SER A 203 -6.47 -12.09 -9.50
CA SER A 203 -7.91 -11.86 -9.48
C SER A 203 -8.61 -12.71 -8.42
N SER A 204 -8.23 -14.00 -8.30
CA SER A 204 -8.76 -14.90 -7.28
C SER A 204 -8.44 -14.42 -5.86
N TYR A 205 -7.21 -13.98 -5.62
CA TYR A 205 -6.79 -13.44 -4.32
C TYR A 205 -7.56 -12.17 -3.95
N ILE A 206 -7.70 -11.22 -4.88
CA ILE A 206 -8.43 -9.97 -4.64
C ILE A 206 -9.90 -10.25 -4.28
N ARG A 207 -10.56 -11.16 -5.01
CA ARG A 207 -11.95 -11.56 -4.70
C ARG A 207 -12.05 -12.25 -3.33
N GLY A 208 -11.07 -13.09 -3.00
CA GLY A 208 -10.98 -13.71 -1.67
C GLY A 208 -10.84 -12.68 -0.56
N GLN A 209 -9.90 -11.75 -0.70
CA GLN A 209 -9.67 -10.68 0.29
C GLN A 209 -10.88 -9.77 0.44
N PHE A 210 -11.55 -9.41 -0.66
CA PHE A 210 -12.77 -8.61 -0.61
C PHE A 210 -13.88 -9.32 0.18
N ASN A 211 -14.08 -10.62 -0.04
CA ASN A 211 -15.05 -11.41 0.74
C ASN A 211 -14.69 -11.48 2.21
N VAL A 212 -13.41 -11.67 2.55
CA VAL A 212 -12.95 -11.67 3.94
C VAL A 212 -13.21 -10.31 4.61
N CYS A 213 -12.87 -9.21 3.92
CA CYS A 213 -13.15 -7.86 4.41
C CYS A 213 -14.65 -7.62 4.63
N LEU A 214 -15.51 -8.11 3.72
CA LEU A 214 -16.96 -7.97 3.82
C LEU A 214 -17.52 -8.76 5.01
N ILE A 215 -17.07 -10.01 5.20
CA ILE A 215 -17.45 -10.84 6.35
C ILE A 215 -17.00 -10.18 7.65
N MET A 216 -15.76 -9.69 7.73
CA MET A 216 -15.23 -8.99 8.90
C MET A 216 -16.00 -7.71 9.19
N ALA A 217 -16.33 -6.91 8.17
CA ALA A 217 -17.11 -5.70 8.33
C ALA A 217 -18.50 -5.98 8.92
N LEU A 218 -19.19 -7.01 8.41
CA LEU A 218 -20.48 -7.44 8.95
C LEU A 218 -20.35 -7.95 10.39
N PHE A 219 -19.34 -8.81 10.65
CA PHE A 219 -19.10 -9.36 11.98
C PHE A 219 -18.84 -8.27 13.02
N TYR A 220 -17.96 -7.32 12.73
CA TYR A 220 -17.67 -6.20 13.63
C TYR A 220 -18.87 -5.26 13.78
N SER A 221 -19.57 -4.94 12.68
CA SER A 221 -20.75 -4.07 12.76
C SER A 221 -21.85 -4.65 13.63
N ILE A 222 -22.08 -5.97 13.57
CA ILE A 222 -23.09 -6.65 14.39
C ILE A 222 -22.63 -6.68 15.86
N ASN A 223 -21.41 -7.15 16.12
CA ASN A 223 -20.88 -7.28 17.49
C ASN A 223 -20.74 -5.93 18.22
N LEU A 224 -20.43 -4.85 17.51
CA LEU A 224 -20.29 -3.52 18.11
C LEU A 224 -21.65 -2.81 18.29
N SER A 225 -22.69 -3.25 17.58
CA SER A 225 -24.05 -2.72 17.73
C SER A 225 -24.85 -3.34 18.89
N LEU A 226 -24.39 -4.49 19.40
CA LEU A 226 -25.02 -5.31 20.44
C LEU A 226 -24.35 -5.04 21.80
#